data_AF-A0A8S9TQ49-F1
#
_entry.id   AF-A0A8S9TQ49-F1
#
_cell.length_a   1.000
_cell.length_b   1.000
_cell.length_c   1.000
_cell.angle_alpha   90.00
_cell.angle_beta   90.00
_cell.angle_gamma   90.00
#
_symmetry.space_group_name_H-M   'P 1'
#
loop_
_entity.id
_entity.type
_entity.pdbx_description
1 polymer ?
#
loop_
_entity_poly.entity_id
_entity_poly.type
_entity_poly.pdbx_seq_one_letter_code
_entity_poly.pdbx_strand_id
1 'polypeptide(L)'
;MTEHQYLWRVDSDATRGRLLRATRNVKMGESILRDCAYGNVVLSGNRAELCAVCLRAADADICCDDCSKVFFCSEECREKLRDIHENECEALEEDATDGKLHSDEEGNVRSSYANVKDLVHVLDKEAGPWADHVRAGAKRILEDLPDECHLPVEEILVIAAQINEKFILARCVG
;
A
#
# COMPACT_ATOMS: atom_id res chain seq x y z
N MET A 1 -36.14 6.04 -13.41
CA MET A 1 -34.78 5.62 -12.98
C MET A 1 -34.75 4.10 -13.09
N THR A 2 -34.18 3.56 -14.16
CA THR A 2 -34.10 2.12 -14.39
C THR A 2 -33.03 1.53 -13.47
N GLU A 3 -33.41 0.58 -12.62
CA GLU A 3 -32.49 -0.26 -11.84
C GLU A 3 -31.45 -0.87 -12.79
N HIS A 4 -30.19 -0.46 -12.65
CA HIS A 4 -29.09 -1.11 -13.36
C HIS A 4 -28.91 -2.50 -12.75
N GLN A 5 -29.47 -3.52 -13.41
CA GLN A 5 -29.24 -4.91 -13.02
C GLN A 5 -27.81 -5.28 -13.38
N TYR A 6 -26.96 -5.45 -12.36
CA TYR A 6 -25.58 -5.92 -12.54
C TYR A 6 -25.53 -7.30 -13.22
N LEU A 7 -24.44 -7.56 -13.94
CA LEU A 7 -24.16 -8.88 -14.56
C LEU A 7 -23.86 -9.97 -13.53
N TRP A 8 -23.73 -9.58 -12.27
CA TRP A 8 -23.42 -10.43 -11.16
C TRP A 8 -24.29 -10.06 -9.96
N ARG A 9 -24.41 -10.99 -9.03
CA ARG A 9 -25.02 -10.79 -7.72
C ARG A 9 -24.13 -11.40 -6.64
N VAL A 10 -24.26 -10.92 -5.42
CA VAL A 10 -23.66 -11.59 -4.26
C VAL A 10 -24.42 -12.89 -4.00
N ASP A 11 -23.69 -13.96 -3.74
CA ASP A 11 -24.22 -15.28 -3.44
C ASP A 11 -23.32 -15.97 -2.39
N SER A 12 -23.70 -17.17 -1.95
CA SER A 12 -22.93 -17.95 -0.99
C SER A 12 -22.84 -19.41 -1.39
N ASP A 13 -21.73 -20.04 -1.05
CA ASP A 13 -21.47 -21.46 -1.22
C ASP A 13 -21.01 -22.05 0.11
N ALA A 14 -21.48 -23.27 0.43
CA ALA A 14 -21.23 -23.90 1.73
C ALA A 14 -19.73 -24.16 1.99
N THR A 15 -18.90 -24.30 0.95
CA THR A 15 -17.47 -24.58 1.06
C THR A 15 -16.60 -23.34 0.85
N ARG A 16 -17.05 -22.41 0.00
CA ARG A 16 -16.26 -21.22 -0.41
C ARG A 16 -16.69 -19.92 0.29
N GLY A 17 -17.79 -19.93 1.03
CA GLY A 17 -18.35 -18.73 1.65
C GLY A 17 -18.97 -17.79 0.61
N ARG A 18 -18.74 -16.48 0.76
CA ARG A 18 -19.33 -15.44 -0.10
C ARG A 18 -18.64 -15.39 -1.46
N LEU A 19 -19.43 -15.23 -2.53
CA LEU A 19 -18.93 -15.15 -3.90
C LEU A 19 -19.79 -14.22 -4.77
N LEU A 20 -19.26 -13.87 -5.95
CA LEU A 20 -20.05 -13.23 -7.01
C LEU A 20 -20.51 -14.29 -8.02
N ARG A 21 -21.82 -14.32 -8.30
CA ARG A 21 -22.42 -15.23 -9.29
C ARG A 21 -22.97 -14.44 -10.47
N ALA A 22 -22.62 -14.85 -11.69
CA ALA A 22 -23.17 -14.25 -12.90
C ALA A 22 -24.69 -14.45 -12.98
N THR A 23 -25.42 -13.41 -13.38
CA THR A 23 -26.90 -13.46 -13.54
C THR A 23 -27.33 -13.97 -14.91
N ARG A 24 -26.40 -14.07 -15.86
CA ARG A 24 -26.56 -14.64 -17.20
C ARG A 24 -25.24 -15.18 -17.75
N ASN A 25 -25.29 -15.81 -18.92
CA ASN A 25 -24.09 -16.16 -19.68
C ASN A 25 -23.28 -14.91 -20.04
N VAL A 26 -21.97 -14.98 -19.84
CA VAL A 26 -21.00 -13.91 -20.15
C VAL A 26 -20.24 -14.28 -21.43
N LYS A 27 -20.10 -13.34 -22.36
CA LYS A 27 -19.35 -13.57 -23.61
C LYS A 27 -17.85 -13.41 -23.38
N MET A 28 -17.03 -14.08 -24.18
CA MET A 28 -15.58 -13.89 -24.16
C MET A 28 -15.24 -12.42 -24.46
N GLY A 29 -14.36 -11.83 -23.65
CA GLY A 29 -13.97 -10.41 -23.75
C GLY A 29 -14.96 -9.43 -23.13
N GLU A 30 -16.09 -9.89 -22.58
CA GLU A 30 -17.06 -9.02 -21.91
C GLU A 30 -16.57 -8.61 -20.52
N SER A 31 -16.62 -7.32 -20.21
CA SER A 31 -16.26 -6.76 -18.90
C SER A 31 -17.35 -7.10 -17.87
N ILE A 32 -17.02 -7.88 -16.85
CA ILE A 32 -17.97 -8.30 -15.79
C ILE A 32 -18.00 -7.27 -14.65
N LEU A 33 -16.83 -6.80 -14.23
CA LEU A 33 -16.66 -5.86 -13.12
C LEU A 33 -15.44 -4.99 -13.42
N ARG A 34 -15.55 -3.70 -13.12
CA ARG A 34 -14.43 -2.76 -13.05
C ARG A 34 -14.51 -2.11 -11.68
N ASP A 35 -13.38 -2.01 -11.03
CA ASP A 35 -13.27 -1.36 -9.75
C ASP A 35 -12.01 -0.50 -9.72
N CYS A 36 -12.04 0.53 -8.90
CA CYS A 36 -10.85 1.30 -8.58
C CYS A 36 -10.16 0.65 -7.38
N ALA A 37 -8.83 0.69 -7.34
CA ALA A 37 -8.12 0.26 -6.14
C ALA A 37 -8.58 1.12 -4.96
N TYR A 38 -8.99 0.47 -3.86
CA TYR A 38 -9.36 1.18 -2.64
C TYR A 38 -8.16 1.96 -2.06
N GLY A 39 -6.99 1.35 -2.12
CA GLY A 39 -5.70 1.97 -1.83
C GLY A 39 -4.61 1.28 -2.66
N ASN A 40 -3.54 2.01 -2.95
CA ASN A 40 -2.37 1.46 -3.64
C ASN A 40 -1.09 2.10 -3.09
N VAL A 41 0.02 1.38 -3.21
CA VAL A 41 1.34 1.88 -2.84
C VAL A 41 2.35 1.45 -3.90
N VAL A 42 3.23 2.37 -4.29
CA VAL A 42 4.33 2.08 -5.21
C VAL A 42 5.52 1.55 -4.41
N LEU A 43 5.97 0.34 -4.75
CA LEU A 43 7.16 -0.25 -4.13
C LEU A 43 8.39 0.62 -4.40
N SER A 44 9.30 0.70 -3.42
CA SER A 44 10.47 1.58 -3.46
C SER A 44 11.28 1.49 -4.76
N GLY A 45 11.44 0.30 -5.32
CA GLY A 45 12.16 0.09 -6.58
C GLY A 45 11.53 0.72 -7.82
N ASN A 46 10.25 1.12 -7.77
CA ASN A 46 9.51 1.66 -8.90
C ASN A 46 9.01 3.10 -8.66
N ARG A 47 9.40 3.74 -7.54
CA ARG A 47 8.91 5.08 -7.17
C ARG A 47 9.15 6.14 -8.25
N ALA A 48 10.32 6.10 -8.90
CA ALA A 48 10.67 7.02 -9.99
C ALA A 48 10.01 6.67 -11.34
N GLU A 49 9.42 5.48 -11.47
CA GLU A 49 8.86 4.99 -12.74
C GLU A 49 7.32 5.10 -12.77
N LEU A 50 6.66 5.05 -11.62
CA LEU A 50 5.21 4.95 -11.51
C LEU A 50 4.61 6.08 -10.69
N CYS A 51 3.52 6.65 -11.20
CA CYS A 51 2.71 7.63 -10.52
C CYS A 51 2.06 7.01 -9.27
N ALA A 52 2.26 7.64 -8.11
CA ALA A 52 1.75 7.18 -6.81
C ALA A 52 0.21 7.16 -6.70
N VAL A 53 -0.50 7.83 -7.61
CA VAL A 53 -1.99 7.86 -7.61
C VAL A 53 -2.59 6.86 -8.58
N CYS A 54 -2.08 6.80 -9.81
CA CYS A 54 -2.74 6.09 -10.90
C CYS A 54 -1.91 4.95 -11.50
N LEU A 55 -0.69 4.72 -11.02
CA LEU A 55 0.20 3.65 -11.45
C LEU A 55 0.59 3.67 -12.95
N ARG A 56 0.30 4.76 -13.66
CA ARG A 56 0.86 5.05 -14.99
C ARG A 56 2.31 5.51 -14.87
N ALA A 57 3.03 5.58 -15.99
CA ALA A 57 4.38 6.14 -16.02
C ALA A 57 4.42 7.52 -15.34
N ALA A 58 5.34 7.69 -14.40
CA ALA A 58 5.61 8.96 -13.77
C ALA A 58 6.34 9.91 -14.72
N ASP A 59 6.20 11.20 -14.46
CA ASP A 59 7.10 12.21 -14.99
C ASP A 59 8.23 12.41 -13.97
N ALA A 60 9.48 12.29 -14.41
CA ALA A 60 10.64 12.41 -13.52
C ALA A 60 10.78 13.83 -12.95
N ASP A 61 10.20 14.83 -13.62
CA ASP A 61 10.23 16.23 -13.20
C ASP A 61 9.07 16.58 -12.25
N ILE A 62 8.11 15.68 -12.03
CA ILE A 62 6.96 15.91 -11.15
C ILE A 62 7.05 14.98 -9.93
N CYS A 63 7.76 15.44 -8.91
CA CYS A 63 7.87 14.76 -7.62
C CYS A 63 7.41 15.66 -6.46
N CYS A 64 7.30 15.09 -5.26
CA CYS A 64 7.14 15.88 -4.04
C CYS A 64 8.41 16.72 -3.82
N ASP A 65 8.24 18.03 -3.61
CA ASP A 65 9.35 18.97 -3.43
C ASP A 65 10.07 18.78 -2.08
N ASP A 66 9.40 18.18 -1.09
CA ASP A 66 9.95 17.94 0.26
C ASP A 66 10.72 16.62 0.30
N CYS A 67 10.05 15.46 0.17
CA CYS A 67 10.73 14.17 0.29
C CYS A 67 11.49 13.73 -0.98
N SER A 68 11.15 14.26 -2.17
CA SER A 68 11.70 13.83 -3.46
C SER A 68 11.60 12.31 -3.75
N LYS A 69 10.73 11.57 -3.02
CA LYS A 69 10.56 10.10 -3.17
C LYS A 69 9.26 9.70 -3.85
N VAL A 70 8.28 10.58 -3.92
CA VAL A 70 6.97 10.29 -4.48
C VAL A 70 6.83 11.03 -5.80
N PHE A 71 6.56 10.28 -6.87
CA PHE A 71 6.48 10.80 -8.23
C PHE A 71 5.06 10.71 -8.79
N PHE A 72 4.74 11.62 -9.72
CA PHE A 72 3.42 11.78 -10.28
C PHE A 72 3.50 11.89 -11.81
N CYS A 73 2.41 11.56 -12.50
CA CYS A 73 2.32 11.78 -13.95
C CYS A 73 1.78 13.17 -14.33
N SER A 74 1.28 13.93 -13.34
CA SER A 74 0.69 15.25 -13.52
C SER A 74 0.51 15.96 -12.18
N GLU A 75 0.42 17.29 -12.22
CA GLU A 75 0.05 18.14 -11.07
C GLU A 75 -1.30 17.75 -10.45
N GLU A 76 -2.26 17.32 -11.29
CA GLU A 76 -3.56 16.83 -10.81
C GLU A 76 -3.41 15.58 -9.92
N CYS A 77 -2.48 14.66 -10.27
CA CYS A 77 -2.21 13.50 -9.43
C CYS A 77 -1.47 13.90 -8.15
N ARG A 78 -0.55 14.88 -8.21
CA ARG A 78 0.13 15.41 -7.03
C ARG A 78 -0.87 15.98 -6.02
N GLU A 79 -1.78 16.83 -6.50
CA GLU A 79 -2.83 17.44 -5.70
C GLU A 79 -3.77 16.41 -5.07
N LYS A 80 -4.14 15.35 -5.81
CA LYS A 80 -5.04 14.28 -5.31
C LYS A 80 -4.47 13.49 -4.14
N LEU A 81 -3.14 13.37 -4.04
CA LEU A 81 -2.50 12.61 -2.97
C LEU A 81 -2.04 13.51 -1.82
N ARG A 82 -2.04 14.84 -1.98
CA ARG A 82 -1.41 15.77 -1.04
C ARG A 82 -1.81 15.50 0.41
N ASP A 83 -3.11 15.49 0.70
CA ASP A 83 -3.62 15.38 2.07
C ASP A 83 -3.30 14.02 2.74
N ILE A 84 -3.06 12.98 1.93
CA ILE A 84 -2.63 11.67 2.43
C ILE A 84 -1.11 11.64 2.59
N HIS A 85 -0.40 12.12 1.55
CA HIS A 85 1.05 12.13 1.50
C HIS A 85 1.67 12.99 2.59
N GLU A 86 1.04 14.10 2.98
CA GLU A 86 1.49 14.97 4.07
C GLU A 86 1.73 14.19 5.38
N ASN A 87 0.91 13.18 5.68
CA ASN A 87 1.07 12.36 6.89
C ASN A 87 2.27 11.40 6.84
N GLU A 88 2.80 11.10 5.65
CA GLU A 88 3.95 10.19 5.46
C GLU A 88 5.20 10.89 4.94
N CYS A 89 5.11 12.16 4.54
CA CYS A 89 6.15 12.86 3.80
C CYS A 89 7.45 12.99 4.62
N GLU A 90 7.32 13.37 5.89
CA GLU A 90 8.45 13.52 6.82
C GLU A 90 9.19 12.19 7.04
N ALA A 91 8.45 11.11 7.30
CA ALA A 91 9.03 9.77 7.43
C ALA A 91 9.75 9.29 6.16
N LEU A 92 9.29 9.74 4.98
CA LEU A 92 9.91 9.46 3.68
C LEU A 92 11.16 10.31 3.41
N GLU A 93 11.30 11.46 4.06
CA GLU A 93 12.45 12.35 3.96
C GLU A 93 13.65 11.79 4.75
N GLU A 94 13.42 11.24 5.95
CA GLU A 94 14.47 10.68 6.80
C GLU A 94 15.16 9.42 6.21
N ASP A 95 14.52 8.78 5.24
CA ASP A 95 15.07 7.69 4.41
C ASP A 95 16.22 8.12 3.48
N ALA A 96 16.61 9.40 3.48
CA ALA A 96 17.59 10.00 2.57
C ALA A 96 19.03 9.45 2.67
N THR A 97 19.35 8.53 3.58
CA THR A 97 20.69 7.96 3.72
C THR A 97 20.81 6.54 3.14
N ASP A 98 21.16 6.47 1.85
CA ASP A 98 21.90 5.40 1.17
C ASP A 98 21.38 3.94 1.23
N GLY A 99 20.18 3.65 1.72
CA GLY A 99 19.73 2.25 1.89
C GLY A 99 20.67 1.44 2.78
N LYS A 100 21.41 2.13 3.67
CA LYS A 100 22.25 1.51 4.69
C LYS A 100 21.55 1.65 6.02
N LEU A 101 21.38 0.51 6.69
CA LEU A 101 20.95 0.42 8.07
C LEU A 101 21.82 1.37 8.93
N HIS A 102 21.25 2.45 9.43
CA HIS A 102 21.95 3.30 10.40
C HIS A 102 21.74 2.71 11.79
N SER A 103 22.80 2.14 12.35
CA SER A 103 22.84 1.77 13.76
C SER A 103 23.13 3.01 14.61
N ASP A 104 22.32 3.25 15.64
CA ASP A 104 22.65 4.22 16.68
C ASP A 104 23.91 3.81 17.47
N GLU A 105 24.37 4.66 18.39
CA GLU A 105 25.55 4.41 19.23
C GLU A 105 25.44 3.13 20.10
N GLU A 106 24.22 2.60 20.24
CA GLU A 106 23.88 1.39 20.99
C GLU A 106 23.75 0.16 20.08
N GLY A 107 23.89 0.34 18.77
CA GLY A 107 23.81 -0.73 17.76
C GLY A 107 22.41 -1.02 17.25
N ASN A 108 21.39 -0.23 17.63
CA ASN A 108 20.03 -0.41 17.13
C ASN A 108 19.89 0.21 15.75
N VAL A 109 19.46 -0.61 14.79
CA VAL A 109 19.14 -0.14 13.44
C VAL A 109 17.86 0.67 13.47
N ARG A 110 17.93 1.96 13.14
CA ARG A 110 16.77 2.77 12.74
C ARG A 110 16.50 2.51 11.26
N SER A 111 15.32 2.00 10.95
CA SER A 111 14.82 1.84 9.58
C SER A 111 13.42 2.42 9.53
N SER A 112 13.16 3.40 8.66
CA SER A 112 11.78 3.86 8.49
C SER A 112 10.95 2.78 7.79
N TYR A 113 9.63 2.86 7.95
CA TYR A 113 8.71 1.93 7.30
C TYR A 113 8.72 2.04 5.77
N ALA A 114 9.27 3.13 5.21
CA ALA A 114 9.19 3.41 3.79
C ALA A 114 10.08 2.51 2.92
N ASN A 115 11.02 1.77 3.49
CA ASN A 115 11.64 0.63 2.82
C ASN A 115 11.15 -0.71 3.40
N VAL A 116 10.11 -1.28 2.78
CA VAL A 116 9.54 -2.59 3.16
C VAL A 116 10.60 -3.70 3.23
N LYS A 117 11.65 -3.66 2.40
CA LYS A 117 12.74 -4.65 2.47
C LYS A 117 13.57 -4.49 3.75
N ASP A 118 13.81 -3.27 4.19
CA ASP A 118 14.57 -2.99 5.41
C ASP A 118 13.72 -3.33 6.63
N LEU A 119 12.42 -2.99 6.61
CA LEU A 119 11.47 -3.39 7.65
C LEU A 119 11.38 -4.92 7.77
N VAL A 120 11.22 -5.64 6.66
CA VAL A 120 11.20 -7.12 6.64
C VAL A 120 12.54 -7.69 7.12
N HIS A 121 13.68 -7.12 6.72
CA HIS A 121 14.99 -7.58 7.18
C HIS A 121 15.19 -7.40 8.69
N VAL A 122 14.64 -6.34 9.29
CA VAL A 122 14.68 -6.16 10.74
C VAL A 122 13.73 -7.14 11.44
N LEU A 123 12.52 -7.34 10.91
CA LEU A 123 11.54 -8.24 11.51
C LEU A 123 11.96 -9.73 11.39
N ASP A 124 12.58 -10.14 10.29
CA ASP A 124 13.10 -11.50 10.09
C ASP A 124 14.19 -11.87 11.11
N LYS A 125 14.91 -10.89 11.66
CA LYS A 125 15.89 -11.11 12.74
C LYS A 125 15.23 -11.40 14.09
N GLU A 126 13.96 -11.06 14.27
CA GLU A 126 13.23 -11.22 15.53
C GLU A 126 12.61 -12.62 15.71
N ALA A 127 12.70 -13.50 14.71
CA ALA A 127 12.26 -14.90 14.74
C ALA A 127 10.91 -15.12 15.46
N GLY A 128 9.80 -14.98 14.75
CA GLY A 128 8.47 -15.20 15.33
C GLY A 128 7.36 -15.56 14.33
N PRO A 129 6.17 -15.90 14.84
CA PRO A 129 4.94 -15.94 14.06
C PRO A 129 4.71 -14.63 13.27
N TRP A 130 4.11 -14.72 12.09
CA TRP A 130 3.77 -13.55 11.23
C TRP A 130 3.09 -12.42 12.01
N ALA A 131 2.20 -12.75 12.94
CA ALA A 131 1.49 -11.76 13.75
C ALA A 131 2.43 -10.92 14.64
N ASP A 132 3.52 -11.51 15.14
CA ASP A 132 4.45 -10.80 16.01
C ASP A 132 5.32 -9.83 15.19
N HIS A 133 5.72 -10.23 13.98
CA HIS A 133 6.37 -9.31 13.03
C HIS A 133 5.46 -8.14 12.67
N VAL A 134 4.17 -8.38 12.41
CA VAL A 134 3.21 -7.31 12.12
C VAL A 134 3.04 -6.38 13.31
N ARG A 135 2.94 -6.90 14.54
CA ARG A 135 2.84 -6.07 15.75
C ARG A 135 4.08 -5.21 15.97
N ALA A 136 5.27 -5.76 15.75
CA ALA A 136 6.52 -5.03 15.86
C ALA A 136 6.61 -3.92 14.79
N GLY A 137 6.26 -4.23 13.54
CA GLY A 137 6.18 -3.24 12.46
C GLY A 137 5.15 -2.15 12.73
N ALA A 138 3.98 -2.51 13.25
CA ALA A 138 2.92 -1.56 13.58
C ALA A 138 3.37 -0.52 14.61
N LYS A 139 4.09 -0.93 15.66
CA LYS A 139 4.62 0.01 16.66
C LYS A 139 5.57 1.03 16.05
N ARG A 140 6.45 0.59 15.16
CA ARG A 140 7.41 1.47 14.46
C ARG A 140 6.71 2.46 13.53
N ILE A 141 5.74 1.97 12.75
CA ILE A 141 4.93 2.84 11.88
C ILE A 141 4.23 3.94 12.70
N LEU A 142 3.74 3.61 13.89
CA LEU A 142 3.08 4.58 14.77
C LEU A 142 4.06 5.56 15.44
N GLU A 143 5.36 5.25 15.52
CA GLU A 143 6.38 6.20 15.99
C GLU A 143 6.64 7.29 14.94
N ASP A 144 6.52 6.94 13.65
CA ASP A 144 6.80 7.83 12.52
C ASP A 144 5.56 8.61 12.02
N LEU A 145 4.34 8.09 12.27
CA LEU A 145 3.10 8.70 11.80
C LEU A 145 2.51 9.70 12.80
N PRO A 146 1.81 10.75 12.31
CA PRO A 146 1.05 11.68 13.16
C PRO A 146 0.01 10.98 14.03
N ASP A 147 -0.27 11.53 15.21
CA ASP A 147 -1.22 10.98 16.20
C ASP A 147 -2.62 10.75 15.61
N GLU A 148 -3.06 11.59 14.65
CA GLU A 148 -4.35 11.42 13.94
C GLU A 148 -4.44 10.12 13.12
N CYS A 149 -3.30 9.54 12.75
CA CYS A 149 -3.21 8.27 12.02
C CYS A 149 -3.09 7.06 12.96
N HIS A 150 -3.04 7.27 14.27
CA HIS A 150 -2.80 6.18 15.22
C HIS A 150 -4.00 5.26 15.35
N LEU A 151 -3.73 3.97 15.18
CA LEU A 151 -4.68 2.89 15.41
C LEU A 151 -4.12 1.92 16.44
N PRO A 152 -4.97 1.24 17.23
CA PRO A 152 -4.50 0.16 18.09
C PRO A 152 -3.75 -0.90 17.27
N VAL A 153 -2.62 -1.38 17.79
CA VAL A 153 -1.78 -2.40 17.11
C VAL A 153 -2.59 -3.63 16.69
N GLU A 154 -3.57 -4.05 17.47
CA GLU A 154 -4.43 -5.18 17.11
C GLU A 154 -5.39 -4.87 15.95
N GLU A 155 -5.82 -3.61 15.77
CA GLU A 155 -6.59 -3.21 14.58
C GLU A 155 -5.70 -3.21 13.33
N ILE A 156 -4.45 -2.74 13.45
CA ILE A 156 -3.46 -2.80 12.36
C ILE A 156 -3.19 -4.26 11.96
N LEU A 157 -3.09 -5.18 12.93
CA LEU A 157 -2.93 -6.60 12.66
C LEU A 157 -4.13 -7.18 11.87
N VAL A 158 -5.36 -6.78 12.22
CA VAL A 158 -6.56 -7.19 11.48
C VAL A 158 -6.53 -6.65 10.05
N ILE A 159 -6.16 -5.37 9.87
CA ILE A 159 -6.02 -4.76 8.54
C ILE A 159 -4.95 -5.50 7.73
N ALA A 160 -3.77 -5.75 8.31
CA ALA A 160 -2.68 -6.47 7.67
C ALA A 160 -3.10 -7.89 7.25
N ALA A 161 -3.88 -8.59 8.07
CA ALA A 161 -4.39 -9.92 7.76
C ALA A 161 -5.36 -9.86 6.58
N GLN A 162 -6.27 -8.87 6.58
CA GLN A 162 -7.20 -8.66 5.47
C GLN A 162 -6.49 -8.31 4.17
N ILE A 163 -5.43 -7.49 4.22
CA ILE A 163 -4.58 -7.19 3.07
C ILE A 163 -3.94 -8.50 2.59
N ASN A 164 -3.28 -9.25 3.47
CA ASN A 164 -2.60 -10.50 3.09
C ASN A 164 -3.54 -11.52 2.41
N GLU A 165 -4.81 -11.58 2.82
CA GLU A 165 -5.80 -12.50 2.21
C GLU A 165 -6.43 -11.97 0.92
N LYS A 166 -6.48 -10.65 0.71
CA LYS A 166 -7.29 -10.02 -0.36
C LYS A 166 -6.48 -9.19 -1.36
N PHE A 167 -5.18 -9.01 -1.14
CA PHE A 167 -4.33 -8.15 -1.95
C PHE A 167 -4.14 -8.69 -3.37
N ILE A 168 -4.09 -7.79 -4.34
CA ILE A 168 -3.81 -8.08 -5.73
C ILE A 168 -2.46 -7.48 -6.09
N LEU A 169 -1.50 -8.32 -6.45
CA LEU A 169 -0.24 -7.88 -7.07
C LEU A 169 -0.50 -7.60 -8.56
N ALA A 170 -0.64 -6.32 -8.91
CA ALA A 170 -0.69 -5.88 -10.30
C ALA A 170 0.73 -5.51 -10.76
N ARG A 171 1.25 -6.23 -11.76
CA ARG A 171 2.46 -5.82 -12.48
C ARG A 171 2.03 -4.96 -13.66
N CYS A 172 2.43 -3.69 -13.68
CA CYS A 172 2.33 -2.88 -14.89
C CYS A 172 3.21 -3.52 -15.95
N VAL A 173 2.59 -4.16 -16.95
CA VAL A 173 3.28 -4.57 -18.17
C VAL A 173 3.12 -3.39 -19.13
N GLY A 174 4.20 -2.63 -19.30
CA GLY A 174 4.32 -1.61 -20.34
C GLY A 174 4.50 -2.23 -21.72
#